data_AF-A0A0B1TS02-F1
#
_entry.id   AF-A0A0B1TS02-F1
#
_cell.length_a   1.000
_cell.length_b   1.000
_cell.length_c   1.000
_cell.angle_alpha   90.00
_cell.angle_beta   90.00
_cell.angle_gamma   90.00
#
_symmetry.space_group_name_H-M   'P 1'
#
loop_
_entity.id
_entity.type
_entity.pdbx_description
1 polymer ?
#
loop_
_entity_poly.entity_id
_entity_poly.type
_entity_poly.pdbx_seq_one_letter_code
_entity_poly.pdbx_strand_id
1 'polypeptide(L)'
;MVKSMLGDEISDVMADAKDAVGEITNMISGQARAGLANMGIKMQGSTPTIIFGDNHYISHICKSTVMAIPFSTDNGDFTVEFCFQ
;
A
#
# COMPACT_ATOMS: atom_id res chain seq x y z
N MET A 1 -5.69 11.56 3.65
CA MET A 1 -4.98 10.40 4.25
C MET A 1 -4.13 10.84 5.45
N VAL A 2 -2.99 11.52 5.26
CA VAL A 2 -2.06 11.87 6.36
C VAL A 2 -2.74 12.68 7.49
N LYS A 3 -3.45 13.76 7.14
CA LYS A 3 -4.25 14.56 8.10
C LYS A 3 -5.28 13.72 8.85
N SER A 4 -5.88 12.73 8.21
CA SER A 4 -6.88 11.86 8.84
C SER A 4 -6.25 10.87 9.83
N MET A 5 -4.95 10.56 9.69
CA MET A 5 -4.21 9.65 10.57
C MET A 5 -3.51 10.36 11.73
N LEU A 6 -2.98 11.57 11.49
CA LEU A 6 -2.17 12.32 12.45
C LEU A 6 -2.89 13.54 13.04
N GLY A 7 -4.05 13.91 12.50
CA GLY A 7 -4.75 15.14 12.85
C GLY A 7 -4.20 16.37 12.10
N ASP A 8 -4.48 17.55 12.63
CA ASP A 8 -4.09 18.82 11.99
C ASP A 8 -2.62 19.20 12.24
N GLU A 9 -1.94 18.56 13.19
CA GLU A 9 -0.52 18.81 13.47
C GLU A 9 0.36 18.00 12.51
N ILE A 10 0.59 18.55 11.32
CA ILE A 10 1.61 18.06 10.39
C ILE A 10 2.83 18.94 10.53
N SER A 11 3.94 18.36 10.98
CA SER A 11 5.19 19.09 11.22
C SER A 11 6.14 18.97 10.03
N ASP A 12 6.26 17.76 9.47
CA ASP A 12 7.00 17.47 8.26
C ASP A 12 6.13 16.61 7.35
N VAL A 13 5.48 17.25 6.38
CA VAL A 13 4.61 16.61 5.39
C VAL A 13 5.25 15.38 4.75
N MET A 14 6.55 15.41 4.45
CA MET A 14 7.21 14.34 3.72
C MET A 14 7.50 13.14 4.61
N ALA A 15 8.00 13.38 5.82
CA ALA A 15 8.20 12.32 6.81
C ALA A 15 6.86 11.71 7.25
N ASP A 16 5.89 12.56 7.58
CA ASP A 16 4.56 12.17 8.03
C ASP A 16 3.80 11.37 6.95
N ALA A 17 3.93 11.77 5.68
CA ALA A 17 3.37 11.01 4.56
C ALA A 17 4.04 9.64 4.38
N LYS A 18 5.37 9.58 4.52
CA LYS A 18 6.12 8.33 4.37
C LYS A 18 5.71 7.32 5.43
N ASP A 19 5.60 7.76 6.68
CA ASP A 19 5.25 6.89 7.79
C ASP A 19 3.78 6.45 7.70
N ALA A 20 2.87 7.37 7.39
CA ALA A 20 1.45 7.06 7.22
C ALA A 20 1.20 6.05 6.07
N VAL A 21 1.84 6.25 4.91
CA VAL A 21 1.71 5.33 3.77
C VAL A 21 2.39 4.00 4.08
N GLY A 22 3.54 4.01 4.75
CA GLY A 22 4.23 2.80 5.19
C GLY A 22 3.39 1.94 6.13
N GLU A 23 2.78 2.55 7.13
CA GLU A 23 1.95 1.85 8.11
C GLU A 23 0.68 1.28 7.46
N ILE A 24 0.00 2.05 6.61
CA ILE A 24 -1.16 1.56 5.86
C ILE A 24 -0.78 0.40 4.94
N THR A 25 0.35 0.50 4.23
CA THR A 25 0.82 -0.58 3.35
C THR A 25 1.11 -1.86 4.15
N ASN A 26 1.74 -1.72 5.32
CA ASN A 26 2.04 -2.83 6.20
C ASN A 26 0.76 -3.48 6.76
N MET A 27 -0.24 -2.68 7.16
CA MET A 27 -1.54 -3.17 7.62
C MET A 27 -2.31 -3.91 6.52
N ILE A 28 -2.39 -3.34 5.31
CA ILE A 28 -3.07 -3.97 4.16
C ILE A 28 -2.39 -5.32 3.84
N SER A 29 -1.06 -5.34 3.75
CA SER A 29 -0.28 -6.56 3.51
C SER A 29 -0.47 -7.60 4.62
N GLY A 30 -0.49 -7.18 5.88
CA GLY A 30 -0.74 -8.06 7.03
C GLY A 30 -2.11 -8.74 6.98
N GLN A 31 -3.17 -7.96 6.77
CA GLN A 31 -4.54 -8.47 6.68
C GLN A 31 -4.75 -9.35 5.45
N ALA A 32 -4.20 -8.96 4.28
CA ALA A 32 -4.25 -9.77 3.07
C ALA A 32 -3.58 -11.14 3.27
N ARG A 33 -2.39 -11.17 3.91
CA ARG A 33 -1.69 -12.43 4.24
C ARG A 33 -2.50 -13.30 5.22
N ALA A 34 -3.14 -12.70 6.23
CA ALA A 34 -3.99 -13.44 7.15
C ALA A 34 -5.20 -14.07 6.43
N GLY A 35 -5.85 -13.32 5.55
CA GLY A 35 -6.94 -13.82 4.70
C GLY A 35 -6.51 -14.97 3.79
N LEU A 36 -5.37 -14.82 3.10
CA LEU A 36 -4.79 -15.86 2.25
C LEU A 36 -4.40 -17.10 3.04
N ALA A 37 -3.84 -16.94 4.25
CA ALA A 37 -3.47 -18.06 5.12
C ALA A 37 -4.70 -18.88 5.53
N ASN A 38 -5.84 -18.23 5.79
CA ASN A 38 -7.11 -18.91 6.06
C ASN A 38 -7.63 -19.69 4.84
N MET A 39 -7.24 -19.30 3.63
CA MET A 39 -7.51 -20.01 2.38
C MET A 39 -6.46 -21.09 2.06
N GLY A 40 -5.50 -21.33 2.95
CA GLY A 40 -4.43 -22.32 2.78
C GLY A 40 -3.19 -21.80 2.05
N ILE A 41 -3.13 -20.52 1.70
CA ILE A 41 -2.02 -19.90 0.98
C ILE A 41 -1.13 -19.14 1.98
N LYS A 42 0.04 -19.69 2.31
CA LYS A 42 0.98 -19.07 3.25
C LYS A 42 1.99 -18.20 2.52
N MET A 43 1.98 -16.91 2.82
CA MET A 43 2.90 -15.91 2.26
C MET A 43 3.77 -15.30 3.36
N GLN A 44 5.05 -15.05 3.06
CA GLN A 44 5.93 -14.28 3.94
C GLN A 44 5.89 -12.79 3.54
N GLY A 45 5.93 -11.90 4.52
CA GLY A 45 5.96 -10.46 4.29
C GLY A 45 7.39 -9.95 4.19
N SER A 46 7.61 -8.93 3.36
CA SER A 46 8.85 -8.14 3.32
C SER A 46 8.59 -6.74 3.85
N THR A 47 9.66 -5.99 4.15
CA THR A 47 9.57 -4.58 4.53
C THR A 47 9.06 -3.74 3.36
N PRO A 48 8.10 -2.82 3.57
CA PRO A 48 7.61 -1.96 2.51
C PRO A 48 8.70 -0.98 2.04
N THR A 49 8.65 -0.64 0.75
CA THR A 49 9.48 0.41 0.15
C THR A 49 8.55 1.54 -0.31
N ILE A 50 8.84 2.76 0.12
CA ILE A 50 8.03 3.95 -0.21
C ILE A 50 8.75 4.76 -1.27
N ILE A 51 8.05 5.09 -2.35
CA ILE A 51 8.56 5.84 -3.50
C ILE A 51 7.77 7.14 -3.60
N PHE A 52 8.48 8.26 -3.69
CA PHE A 52 7.91 9.58 -3.92
C PHE A 52 8.37 10.13 -5.27
N GLY A 53 7.44 10.78 -5.98
CA GLY A 53 7.70 11.41 -7.27
C GLY A 53 6.41 11.59 -8.03
N ASP A 54 6.22 12.77 -8.62
CA ASP A 54 5.00 13.03 -9.38
C ASP A 54 4.96 12.16 -10.63
N ASN A 55 3.80 11.56 -10.92
CA ASN A 55 3.57 10.71 -12.09
C ASN A 55 4.58 9.56 -12.25
N HIS A 56 5.07 9.00 -11.15
CA HIS A 56 5.88 7.77 -11.20
C HIS A 56 5.00 6.54 -11.52
N TYR A 57 5.63 5.52 -12.12
CA TYR A 57 4.98 4.27 -12.46
C TYR A 57 5.67 3.11 -11.75
N ILE A 58 4.86 2.18 -11.23
CA ILE A 58 5.33 0.92 -10.65
C ILE A 58 5.03 -0.19 -11.65
N SER A 59 6.06 -0.98 -12.00
CA SER A 59 5.92 -2.12 -12.91
C SER A 59 6.24 -3.41 -12.16
N HIS A 60 5.28 -4.31 -12.08
CA HIS A 60 5.45 -5.63 -11.48
C HIS A 60 6.21 -6.55 -12.44
N ILE A 61 7.42 -6.98 -12.05
CA ILE A 61 8.19 -7.99 -12.78
C ILE A 61 7.77 -9.37 -12.28
N CYS A 62 6.63 -9.88 -12.77
CA CYS A 62 6.14 -11.24 -12.49
C CYS A 62 5.63 -11.93 -13.76
N LYS A 63 5.67 -13.26 -13.78
CA LYS A 63 5.15 -14.07 -14.91
C LYS A 63 3.64 -14.26 -14.87
N SER A 64 3.03 -13.96 -13.72
CA SER A 64 1.60 -14.12 -13.46
C SER A 64 0.83 -12.84 -13.75
N THR A 65 -0.50 -12.97 -13.80
CA THR A 65 -1.41 -11.83 -13.99
C THR A 65 -1.35 -10.90 -12.79
N VAL A 66 -1.21 -9.61 -13.05
CA VAL A 66 -1.34 -8.54 -12.04
C VAL A 66 -2.82 -8.20 -11.90
N MET A 67 -3.34 -8.31 -10.68
CA MET A 67 -4.66 -7.81 -10.32
C MET A 67 -4.52 -6.39 -9.78
N ALA A 68 -5.34 -5.47 -10.30
CA ALA A 68 -5.42 -4.09 -9.85
C ALA A 68 -6.84 -3.78 -9.36
N ILE A 69 -6.94 -3.14 -8.20
CA ILE A 69 -8.20 -2.73 -7.58
C ILE A 69 -8.13 -1.22 -7.36
N PRO A 70 -8.82 -0.41 -8.18
CA PRO A 70 -8.87 1.03 -7.98
C PRO A 70 -9.85 1.39 -6.85
N PHE A 71 -9.46 2.37 -6.05
CA PHE A 71 -10.26 2.96 -4.98
C PHE A 71 -10.37 4.47 -5.21
N SER A 72 -11.57 4.99 -5.03
CA SER A 72 -11.83 6.43 -5.07
C SER A 72 -12.18 6.94 -3.69
N THR A 73 -11.66 8.13 -3.36
CA THR A 73 -11.97 8.84 -2.12
C THR A 73 -12.30 10.30 -2.44
N ASP A 74 -12.93 11.01 -1.51
CA ASP A 74 -13.19 12.45 -1.65
C ASP A 74 -11.92 13.29 -1.85
N ASN A 75 -10.74 12.74 -1.51
CA ASN A 75 -9.45 13.41 -1.59
C ASN A 75 -8.55 12.85 -2.71
N GLY A 76 -9.11 12.09 -3.65
CA GLY A 76 -8.39 11.51 -4.78
C GLY A 76 -8.44 9.98 -4.83
N ASP A 77 -7.89 9.45 -5.92
CA ASP A 77 -7.90 8.04 -6.23
C ASP A 77 -6.58 7.37 -5.88
N PHE A 78 -6.63 6.07 -5.55
CA PHE A 78 -5.45 5.22 -5.40
C PHE A 78 -5.75 3.79 -5.85
N THR A 79 -4.72 3.04 -6.23
CA THR A 79 -4.87 1.65 -6.71
C THR A 79 -4.07 0.71 -5.84
N VAL A 80 -4.66 -0.43 -5.50
CA VAL A 80 -3.95 -1.56 -4.88
C VAL A 80 -3.69 -2.62 -5.95
N GLU A 81 -2.43 -2.99 -6.13
CA GLU A 81 -2.01 -4.00 -7.11
C GLU A 81 -1.37 -5.21 -6.42
N PHE A 82 -1.60 -6.42 -6.96
CA PHE A 82 -0.93 -7.62 -6.50
C PHE A 82 -0.78 -8.68 -7.61
N CYS A 83 0.31 -9.46 -7.55
CA CYS A 83 0.49 -10.69 -8.32
C CYS A 83 1.15 -11.76 -7.43
N PHE A 84 0.84 -13.03 -7.70
CA PHE A 84 1.40 -14.19 -7.00
C PHE A 84 2.02 -15.16 -7.98
N GLN A 85 3.09 -15.84 -7.58
CA GLN A 85 3.68 -16.96 -8.31
C GLN A 85 3.86 -18.15 -7.38
#